data_AF-A0A7W1D7G9-F1
#
_entry.id   AF-A0A7W1D7G9-F1
#
_cell.length_a   1.000
_cell.length_b   1.000
_cell.length_c   1.000
_cell.angle_alpha   90.00
_cell.angle_beta   90.00
_cell.angle_gamma   90.00
#
_symmetry.space_group_name_H-M   'P 1'
#
loop_
_entity.id
_entity.type
_entity.pdbx_description
1 polymer ?
#
loop_
_entity_poly.entity_id
_entity_poly.type
_entity_poly.pdbx_seq_one_letter_code
_entity_poly.pdbx_strand_id
1 'polypeptide(L)'
;MPREILLHGAVGGYYFIAGVALVAELQDVLLQKFGVPPTVVAAFRSELESSATIVQPAQRPGVLEDPLDDEVLAVAAAANAAVHRQR
;
A
#
# COMPACT_ATOMS: atom_id res chain seq x y z
N MET A 1 -1.77 18.94 1.08
CA MET A 1 -1.40 17.90 2.07
C MET A 1 -1.29 16.49 1.46
N PRO A 2 -2.34 15.73 1.06
CA PRO A 2 -2.14 14.39 0.48
C PRO A 2 -1.43 14.39 -0.89
N ARG A 3 -1.78 15.35 -1.76
CA ARG A 3 -1.20 15.46 -3.11
C ARG A 3 0.29 15.78 -3.11
N GLU A 4 0.78 16.61 -2.18
CA GLU A 4 2.19 17.00 -2.10
C GLU A 4 3.07 15.84 -1.63
N ILE A 5 2.56 15.02 -0.70
CA ILE A 5 3.25 13.79 -0.25
C ILE A 5 3.39 12.80 -1.42
N LEU A 6 2.33 12.62 -2.20
CA LEU A 6 2.35 11.76 -3.39
C LEU A 6 3.34 12.27 -4.44
N LEU A 7 3.34 13.57 -4.71
CA LEU A 7 4.29 14.18 -5.64
C LEU A 7 5.74 14.03 -5.17
N HIS A 8 6.00 14.23 -3.88
CA HIS A 8 7.35 14.06 -3.32
C HIS A 8 7.83 12.62 -3.35
N GLY A 9 6.96 11.66 -3.09
CA GLY A 9 7.34 10.26 -3.23
C GLY A 9 7.50 9.83 -4.69
N ALA A 10 6.72 10.39 -5.62
CA ALA A 10 6.88 10.13 -7.06
C ALA A 10 8.24 10.60 -7.61
N VAL A 11 8.86 11.62 -7.00
CA VAL A 11 10.24 12.04 -7.32
C VAL A 11 11.30 11.32 -6.48
N GLY A 12 10.94 10.24 -5.77
CA GLY A 12 11.84 9.43 -4.96
C GLY A 12 12.22 10.02 -3.60
N GLY A 13 11.53 11.06 -3.15
CA GLY A 13 11.77 11.69 -1.84
C GLY A 13 11.28 10.85 -0.65
N TYR A 14 10.44 9.85 -0.89
CA TYR A 14 9.92 8.94 0.12
C TYR A 14 9.91 7.49 -0.39
N TYR A 15 10.13 6.55 0.52
CA TYR A 15 9.88 5.13 0.28
C TYR A 15 8.42 4.85 0.58
N PHE A 16 7.66 4.41 -0.43
CA PHE A 16 6.29 3.99 -0.25
C PHE A 16 6.22 2.54 0.20
N ILE A 17 5.40 2.29 1.21
CA ILE A 17 5.04 0.96 1.68
C ILE A 17 3.52 0.88 1.65
N ALA A 18 2.99 -0.19 1.05
CA ALA A 18 1.55 -0.43 1.02
C ALA A 18 1.24 -1.88 1.36
N GLY A 19 0.10 -2.11 2.02
CA GLY A 19 -0.42 -3.45 2.28
C GLY A 19 -1.06 -4.04 1.03
N VAL A 20 -0.91 -5.35 0.79
CA VAL A 20 -1.58 -6.05 -0.32
C VAL A 20 -3.10 -5.81 -0.31
N ALA A 21 -3.72 -5.82 0.87
CA ALA A 21 -5.16 -5.60 1.01
C ALA A 21 -5.59 -4.21 0.52
N LEU A 22 -4.85 -3.17 0.89
CA LEU A 22 -5.14 -1.79 0.45
C LEU A 22 -4.99 -1.63 -1.07
N VAL A 23 -3.99 -2.30 -1.67
CA VAL A 23 -3.78 -2.30 -3.12
C VAL A 23 -4.92 -3.04 -3.86
N ALA A 24 -5.44 -4.11 -3.27
CA ALA A 24 -6.60 -4.82 -3.80
C ALA A 24 -7.88 -3.98 -3.69
N GLU A 25 -8.12 -3.37 -2.52
CA GLU A 25 -9.28 -2.49 -2.32
C GLU A 25 -9.27 -1.30 -3.28
N LEU A 26 -8.09 -0.69 -3.53
CA LEU A 26 -7.97 0.38 -4.51
C LEU A 26 -8.32 -0.08 -5.92
N GLN A 27 -7.92 -1.29 -6.34
CA GLN A 27 -8.32 -1.85 -7.64
C GLN A 27 -9.84 -2.02 -7.72
N ASP A 28 -10.45 -2.58 -6.68
CA ASP A 28 -11.90 -2.79 -6.62
C ASP A 28 -12.65 -1.45 -6.70
N VAL A 29 -12.17 -0.42 -5.99
CA VAL A 29 -12.73 0.93 -6.06
C VAL A 29 -12.61 1.52 -7.47
N LEU A 30 -11.45 1.41 -8.11
CA LEU A 30 -11.24 1.93 -9.47
C LEU A 30 -12.17 1.23 -10.49
N LEU A 31 -12.32 -0.08 -10.37
CA LEU A 31 -13.19 -0.87 -11.24
C LEU A 31 -14.67 -0.59 -10.99
N GLN A 32 -15.12 -0.73 -9.74
CA GLN A 32 -16.54 -0.76 -9.41
C GLN A 32 -17.14 0.64 -9.24
N LYS A 33 -16.41 1.56 -8.59
CA LYS A 33 -16.92 2.89 -8.29
C LYS A 33 -16.67 3.88 -9.41
N PHE A 34 -15.51 3.79 -10.06
CA PHE A 34 -15.08 4.74 -11.09
C PHE A 34 -15.18 4.19 -12.52
N GLY A 35 -15.49 2.89 -12.70
CA GLY A 35 -15.65 2.29 -14.02
C GLY A 35 -14.38 2.32 -14.85
N VAL A 36 -13.21 2.38 -14.22
CA VAL A 36 -11.92 2.45 -14.92
C VAL A 36 -11.71 1.12 -15.66
N PRO A 37 -11.27 1.15 -16.94
CA PRO A 37 -11.05 -0.08 -17.69
C PRO A 37 -10.06 -1.03 -16.98
N PRO A 38 -10.31 -2.35 -16.97
CA PRO A 38 -9.43 -3.31 -16.27
C PRO A 38 -7.96 -3.25 -16.71
N THR A 39 -7.71 -2.93 -17.98
CA THR A 39 -6.35 -2.75 -18.51
C THR A 39 -5.62 -1.57 -17.88
N VAL A 40 -6.33 -0.46 -17.63
CA VAL A 40 -5.78 0.73 -16.97
C VAL A 40 -5.55 0.45 -15.49
N VAL A 41 -6.48 -0.24 -14.82
CA VAL A 41 -6.32 -0.63 -13.41
C VAL A 41 -5.12 -1.57 -13.23
N ALA A 42 -4.93 -2.53 -14.15
CA ALA A 42 -3.77 -3.41 -14.15
C ALA A 42 -2.45 -2.65 -14.38
N ALA A 43 -2.43 -1.69 -15.30
CA ALA A 43 -1.25 -0.85 -15.53
C ALA A 43 -0.92 0.00 -14.28
N PHE A 44 -1.93 0.61 -13.66
CA PHE A 44 -1.77 1.38 -12.43
C PHE A 44 -1.24 0.51 -11.28
N ARG A 45 -1.76 -0.72 -11.12
CA ARG A 45 -1.24 -1.67 -10.14
C ARG A 45 0.24 -1.97 -10.37
N SER A 46 0.63 -2.25 -11.61
CA SER A 46 2.03 -2.55 -11.95
C SER A 46 2.95 -1.36 -11.69
N GLU A 47 2.50 -0.13 -11.92
CA GLU A 47 3.25 1.08 -11.60
C GLU A 47 3.38 1.30 -10.08
N LEU A 48 2.32 1.00 -9.33
CA LEU A 48 2.36 1.06 -7.86
C LEU A 48 3.32 0.01 -7.29
N GLU A 49 3.27 -1.22 -7.79
CA GLU A 49 4.18 -2.32 -7.40
C GLU A 49 5.65 -2.04 -7.77
N SER A 50 5.92 -1.23 -8.81
CA SER A 50 7.29 -0.82 -9.16
C SER A 50 7.79 0.36 -8.33
N SER A 51 6.90 1.20 -7.82
CA SER A 51 7.23 2.43 -7.08
C SER A 51 7.14 2.27 -5.56
N ALA A 52 6.48 1.22 -5.07
CA ALA A 52 6.24 0.96 -3.65
C ALA A 52 6.60 -0.47 -3.26
N THR A 53 7.08 -0.64 -2.03
CA THR A 53 7.24 -1.96 -1.43
C THR A 53 5.87 -2.46 -0.97
N ILE A 54 5.36 -3.48 -1.63
CA ILE A 54 4.10 -4.11 -1.25
C ILE A 54 4.37 -5.20 -0.20
N VAL A 55 3.70 -5.08 0.94
CA VAL A 55 3.91 -5.95 2.10
C VAL A 55 2.63 -6.71 2.43
N GLN A 56 2.77 -8.00 2.71
CA GLN A 56 1.71 -8.79 3.30
C GLN A 56 2.08 -9.10 4.76
N PRO A 57 1.39 -8.51 5.75
CA PRO A 57 1.67 -8.83 7.14
C PRO A 57 1.28 -10.28 7.43
N ALA A 58 2.14 -10.99 8.16
CA ALA A 58 1.91 -12.39 8.51
C ALA A 58 0.72 -12.56 9.48
N GLN A 59 0.53 -11.58 10.37
CA GLN A 59 -0.52 -11.57 11.39
C GLN A 59 -0.93 -10.13 11.71
N ARG A 60 -2.19 -9.94 12.11
CA ARG A 60 -2.69 -8.68 12.68
C ARG A 60 -2.53 -8.72 14.21
N PRO A 61 -2.06 -7.64 14.84
CA PRO A 61 -1.71 -7.65 16.26
C PRO A 61 -2.92 -7.74 17.20
N GLY A 62 -4.12 -7.36 16.77
CA GLY A 62 -5.36 -7.34 17.56
C GLY A 62 -5.34 -6.31 18.69
N VAL A 63 -4.61 -5.21 18.55
CA VAL A 63 -4.32 -4.26 19.63
C VAL A 63 -5.27 -3.06 19.60
N LEU A 64 -5.70 -2.65 18.41
CA LEU A 64 -6.62 -1.54 18.21
C LEU A 64 -8.07 -2.01 18.11
N GLU A 65 -9.00 -1.13 18.52
CA GLU A 65 -10.44 -1.39 18.39
C GLU A 65 -10.89 -1.41 16.92
N ASP A 66 -10.28 -0.56 16.07
CA ASP A 66 -10.53 -0.54 14.64
C ASP A 66 -9.61 -1.56 13.93
N PRO A 67 -10.18 -2.61 13.28
CA PRO A 67 -9.41 -3.58 12.52
C PRO A 67 -8.57 -2.99 11.37
N LEU A 68 -8.95 -1.82 10.84
CA LEU A 68 -8.22 -1.15 9.75
C LEU A 68 -6.94 -0.49 10.28
N ASP A 69 -7.02 0.19 11.44
CA ASP A 69 -5.83 0.77 12.05
C ASP A 69 -4.84 -0.32 12.46
N ASP A 70 -5.39 -1.45 12.93
CA ASP A 70 -4.62 -2.63 13.32
C ASP A 70 -3.90 -3.27 12.12
N GLU A 71 -4.52 -3.22 10.93
CA GLU A 71 -3.91 -3.60 9.66
C GLU A 71 -2.80 -2.63 9.23
N VAL A 72 -2.98 -1.33 9.40
CA VAL A 72 -1.93 -0.32 9.15
C VAL A 72 -0.71 -0.59 10.03
N LEU A 73 -0.91 -0.87 11.32
CA LEU A 73 0.18 -1.24 12.23
C LEU A 73 0.88 -2.53 11.79
N ALA A 74 0.12 -3.54 11.36
CA ALA A 74 0.68 -4.81 10.90
C ALA A 74 1.58 -4.61 9.65
N VAL A 75 1.13 -3.80 8.70
CA VAL A 75 1.90 -3.45 7.49
C VAL A 75 3.20 -2.71 7.86
N ALA A 76 3.11 -1.71 8.75
CA ALA A 76 4.27 -0.96 9.21
C ALA A 76 5.30 -1.87 9.92
N ALA A 77 4.84 -2.75 10.80
CA ALA A 77 5.70 -3.70 11.51
C ALA A 77 6.39 -4.69 10.55
N ALA A 78 5.64 -5.22 9.59
CA ALA A 78 6.18 -6.14 8.58
C ALA A 78 7.22 -5.45 7.68
N ALA A 79 6.99 -4.19 7.31
CA ALA A 79 7.95 -3.41 6.54
C ALA A 79 9.24 -3.13 7.31
N ASN A 80 9.12 -2.75 8.58
CA ASN A 80 10.29 -2.55 9.46
C ASN A 80 11.12 -3.84 9.60
N ALA A 81 10.46 -4.99 9.78
CA ALA A 81 11.13 -6.28 9.83
C ALA A 81 11.85 -6.64 8.51
N ALA A 82 11.31 -6.26 7.35
CA ALA A 82 11.94 -6.48 6.06
C ALA A 82 13.20 -5.61 5.87
N VAL A 83 13.16 -4.34 6.28
CA VAL A 83 14.31 -3.42 6.22
C VAL A 83 15.47 -3.91 7.08
N HIS A 84 15.19 -4.41 8.29
CA HIS A 84 16.24 -4.89 9.19
C HIS A 84 16.88 -6.23 8.80
N ARG A 85 16.25 -7.04 7.94
CA ARG A 85 16.87 -8.28 7.43
C ARG A 85 17.87 -8.06 6.29
N GLN A 86 17.90 -6.88 5.70
CA GLN A 86 18.78 -6.54 4.57
C GLN A 86 20.09 -5.84 5.00
N ARG A 87 20.32 -5.67 6.30
CA ARG A 87 21.55 -5.14 6.89
C ARG A 87 22.32 -6.25 7.61
#